data_AF-A0A3N5III6-F1
#
_entry.id   AF-A0A3N5III6-F1
#
_cell.length_a   1.000
_cell.length_b   1.000
_cell.length_c   1.000
_cell.angle_alpha   90.00
_cell.angle_beta   90.00
_cell.angle_gamma   90.00
#
_symmetry.space_group_name_H-M   'P 1'
#
loop_
_entity.id
_entity.type
_entity.pdbx_description
1 polymer ?
#
loop_
_entity_poly.entity_id
_entity_poly.type
_entity_poly.pdbx_seq_one_letter_code
_entity_poly.pdbx_strand_id
1 'polypeptide(L)'
;MCRRSRRRKNQPPNPEIRIRKRLVADINQVGYPEVSPLPYHRIIHDRLSVEITRGCTRGCRFCQAGIIYRPVRERSPEKVWQLFEQGLAQSGYDEATLLSLSSGDYGCLDQLLPALMERWEAQRVAFSLPSLRVDTLSPKMIDQISRVRKTGFTLAPEAGTQRLRDVINK
;
A
#
# COMPACT_ATOMS: atom_id res chain seq x y z
N MET A 1 -2.21 -31.37 35.19
CA MET A 1 -0.75 -31.14 35.13
C MET A 1 -0.39 -30.40 33.84
N CYS A 2 -0.14 -29.09 33.92
CA CYS A 2 0.24 -28.26 32.78
C CYS A 2 1.75 -28.39 32.53
N ARG A 3 2.17 -29.07 31.46
CA ARG A 3 3.59 -29.20 31.09
C ARG A 3 4.08 -27.85 30.57
N ARG A 4 4.88 -27.14 31.38
CA ARG A 4 5.63 -25.95 30.95
C ARG A 4 6.49 -26.35 29.74
N SER A 5 6.16 -25.84 28.55
CA SER A 5 7.02 -26.00 27.38
C SER A 5 8.36 -25.34 27.70
N ARG A 6 9.45 -26.10 27.52
CA ARG A 6 10.81 -25.56 27.66
C ARG A 6 10.93 -24.42 26.65
N ARG A 7 11.04 -23.17 27.11
CA ARG A 7 11.44 -22.03 26.27
C ARG A 7 12.73 -22.46 25.56
N ARG A 8 12.69 -22.62 24.23
CA ARG A 8 13.91 -22.77 23.43
C ARG A 8 14.76 -21.56 23.77
N LYS A 9 15.94 -21.79 24.36
CA LYS A 9 16.93 -20.72 24.56
C LYS A 9 17.19 -20.13 23.16
N ASN A 10 17.07 -18.81 23.02
CA ASN A 10 17.46 -18.12 21.80
C ASN A 10 18.95 -18.37 21.60
N GLN A 11 19.28 -19.36 20.77
CA GLN A 11 20.65 -19.69 20.41
C GLN A 11 21.14 -18.59 19.46
N PRO A 12 22.34 -18.02 19.68
CA PRO A 12 22.85 -16.98 18.79
C PRO A 12 22.95 -17.53 17.36
N PRO A 13 22.69 -16.69 16.34
CA PRO A 13 22.75 -17.12 14.95
C PRO A 13 24.15 -17.69 14.66
N ASN A 14 24.20 -18.86 14.03
CA ASN A 14 25.46 -19.51 13.63
C ASN A 14 26.21 -18.56 12.68
N PRO A 15 27.45 -18.13 13.01
CA PRO A 15 28.22 -17.18 12.21
C PRO A 15 28.56 -17.69 10.80
N GLU A 16 28.47 -19.00 10.55
CA GLU A 16 28.66 -19.59 9.21
C GLU A 16 27.46 -19.40 8.29
N ILE A 17 26.27 -19.12 8.84
CA ILE A 17 25.05 -18.95 8.05
C ILE A 17 24.96 -17.52 7.54
N ARG A 18 25.28 -17.33 6.25
CA ARG A 18 25.04 -16.05 5.56
C ARG A 18 23.56 -15.89 5.23
N ILE A 19 22.85 -15.06 5.98
CA ILE A 19 21.46 -14.70 5.69
C ILE A 19 21.43 -13.78 4.46
N ARG A 20 20.71 -14.20 3.42
CA ARG A 20 20.42 -13.36 2.25
C ARG A 20 18.98 -12.88 2.30
N LYS A 21 18.79 -11.60 1.98
CA LYS A 21 17.45 -11.03 1.82
C LYS A 21 16.72 -11.75 0.69
N ARG A 22 15.55 -12.33 0.98
CA ARG A 22 14.65 -12.85 -0.05
C ARG A 22 13.93 -11.67 -0.69
N LEU A 23 14.01 -11.58 -2.00
CA LEU A 23 13.47 -10.48 -2.76
C LEU A 23 12.55 -11.03 -3.85
N VAL A 24 11.33 -10.49 -3.89
CA VAL A 24 10.46 -10.64 -5.06
C VAL A 24 10.94 -9.63 -6.09
N ALA A 25 11.39 -10.12 -7.24
CA ALA A 25 11.90 -9.28 -8.32
C ALA A 25 10.76 -8.57 -9.05
N ASP A 26 9.73 -9.33 -9.43
CA ASP A 26 8.54 -8.83 -10.10
C ASP A 26 7.29 -9.12 -9.26
N ILE A 27 6.63 -8.07 -8.80
CA ILE A 27 5.42 -8.18 -7.96
C ILE A 27 4.15 -8.50 -8.77
N ASN A 28 4.22 -8.47 -10.11
CA ASN A 28 3.13 -8.88 -11.00
C ASN A 28 2.95 -10.40 -11.04
N GLN A 29 4.05 -11.15 -10.85
CA GLN A 29 4.07 -12.61 -10.90
C GLN A 29 3.70 -13.28 -9.56
N VAL A 30 3.56 -12.49 -8.49
CA VAL A 30 3.19 -13.02 -7.19
C VAL A 30 1.68 -13.21 -7.12
N GLY A 31 1.27 -14.39 -6.65
CA GLY A 31 -0.13 -14.67 -6.36
C GLY A 31 -0.71 -13.61 -5.42
N TYR A 32 -1.88 -13.09 -5.80
CA TYR A 32 -2.67 -12.19 -4.96
C TYR A 32 -3.82 -13.00 -4.36
N PRO A 33 -4.21 -12.80 -3.10
CA PRO A 33 -5.37 -13.49 -2.54
C PRO A 33 -6.61 -13.10 -3.34
N GLU A 34 -7.13 -14.05 -4.14
CA GLU A 34 -8.34 -13.86 -4.95
C GLU A 34 -9.58 -13.80 -4.06
N VAL A 35 -9.64 -14.68 -3.06
CA VAL A 35 -10.69 -14.71 -2.04
C VAL A 35 -10.12 -14.23 -0.71
N SER A 36 -10.61 -13.10 -0.21
CA SER A 36 -10.33 -12.64 1.15
C SER A 36 -11.49 -13.00 2.08
N PRO A 37 -11.26 -13.47 3.32
CA PRO A 37 -12.32 -13.68 4.28
C PRO A 37 -13.13 -12.39 4.50
N LEU A 38 -14.43 -12.45 4.25
CA LEU A 38 -15.32 -11.33 4.51
C LEU A 38 -15.73 -11.32 5.98
N PRO A 39 -15.55 -10.20 6.69
CA PRO A 39 -15.94 -10.10 8.09
C PRO A 39 -17.47 -10.05 8.21
N TYR A 40 -18.03 -10.73 9.21
CA TYR A 40 -19.47 -10.66 9.52
C TYR A 40 -19.87 -9.40 10.32
N HIS A 41 -18.89 -8.67 10.84
CA HIS A 41 -19.08 -7.43 11.59
C HIS A 41 -18.24 -6.31 10.97
N ARG A 42 -18.62 -5.06 11.25
CA ARG A 42 -17.90 -3.90 10.73
C ARG A 42 -16.47 -3.84 11.26
N ILE A 43 -15.50 -3.75 10.36
CA ILE A 43 -14.07 -3.63 10.68
C ILE A 43 -13.52 -2.24 10.33
N ILE A 44 -12.34 -1.91 10.85
CA ILE A 44 -11.70 -0.60 10.61
C ILE A 44 -11.27 -0.45 9.13
N HIS A 45 -10.85 -1.55 8.51
CA HIS A 45 -10.40 -1.61 7.12
C HIS A 45 -11.42 -2.35 6.25
N ASP A 46 -12.64 -1.82 6.21
CA ASP A 46 -13.77 -2.39 5.46
C ASP A 46 -13.71 -1.98 3.98
N ARG A 47 -12.68 -2.47 3.28
CA ARG A 47 -12.40 -2.13 1.87
C ARG A 47 -11.49 -3.15 1.20
N LEU A 48 -11.59 -3.26 -0.12
CA LEU A 48 -10.61 -3.98 -0.92
C LEU A 48 -9.30 -3.19 -0.98
N SER A 49 -8.18 -3.81 -0.61
CA SER A 49 -6.86 -3.20 -0.77
C SER A 49 -6.08 -3.93 -1.84
N VAL A 50 -5.57 -3.21 -2.85
CA VAL A 50 -4.66 -3.76 -3.87
C VAL A 50 -3.32 -3.04 -3.75
N GLU A 51 -2.24 -3.79 -3.50
CA GLU A 51 -0.90 -3.21 -3.45
C GLU A 51 -0.48 -2.77 -4.87
N ILE A 52 -0.12 -1.51 -5.07
CA ILE A 52 0.31 -1.00 -6.38
C ILE A 52 1.84 -0.89 -6.51
N THR A 53 2.51 -0.69 -5.38
CA THR A 53 3.97 -0.53 -5.31
C THR A 53 4.51 -1.19 -4.05
N ARG A 54 5.62 -1.92 -4.18
CA ARG A 54 6.37 -2.47 -3.05
C ARG A 54 7.71 -1.79 -2.89
N GLY A 55 7.81 -0.93 -1.87
CA GLY A 55 8.97 -0.06 -1.64
C GLY A 55 8.57 1.41 -1.69
N CYS A 56 9.53 2.29 -1.44
CA CYS A 56 9.36 3.75 -1.54
C CYS A 56 10.64 4.38 -2.11
N THR A 57 10.51 5.33 -3.03
CA THR A 57 11.62 6.04 -3.69
C THR A 57 12.26 7.11 -2.78
N ARG A 58 11.52 7.61 -1.79
CA ARG A 58 11.86 8.83 -1.04
C ARG A 58 12.98 8.69 -0.02
N GLY A 59 13.17 7.49 0.54
CA GLY A 59 14.31 7.20 1.42
C GLY A 59 14.37 8.05 2.70
N CYS A 60 13.23 8.30 3.35
CA CYS A 60 13.20 8.98 4.65
C CYS A 60 14.05 8.19 5.68
N ARG A 61 14.93 8.87 6.41
CA ARG A 61 15.96 8.23 7.26
C ARG A 61 15.39 7.45 8.44
N PHE A 62 14.21 7.83 8.93
CA PHE A 62 13.50 7.14 10.01
C PHE A 62 12.65 5.97 9.52
N CYS A 63 12.38 5.86 8.20
CA CYS A 63 11.38 4.95 7.68
C CYS A 63 11.96 3.54 7.52
N GLN A 64 11.75 2.71 8.54
CA GLN A 64 12.14 1.29 8.52
C GLN A 64 11.55 0.55 7.32
N ALA A 65 10.27 0.78 7.00
CA ALA A 65 9.60 0.16 5.85
C ALA A 65 10.30 0.53 4.53
N GLY A 66 10.70 1.81 4.37
CA GLY A 66 11.43 2.28 3.20
C GLY A 66 12.76 1.55 2.99
N ILE A 67 13.44 1.14 4.06
CA ILE A 67 14.68 0.37 3.99
C ILE A 67 14.40 -1.12 3.72
N ILE A 68 13.49 -1.72 4.50
CA ILE A 68 13.17 -3.16 4.40
C ILE A 68 12.68 -3.51 3.00
N TYR A 69 11.85 -2.67 2.39
CA TYR A 69 11.21 -3.02 1.12
C TYR A 69 12.03 -2.69 -0.13
N ARG A 70 13.22 -2.08 -0.05
CA ARG A 70 14.04 -1.81 -1.26
C ARG A 70 14.41 -3.08 -2.05
N PRO A 71 14.53 -3.00 -3.39
CA PRO A 71 14.29 -1.85 -4.27
C PRO A 71 12.79 -1.60 -4.49
N VAL A 72 12.45 -0.44 -5.07
CA VAL A 72 11.07 -0.13 -5.46
C VAL A 72 10.67 -0.99 -6.65
N ARG A 73 9.47 -1.57 -6.61
CA ARG A 73 8.84 -2.25 -7.76
C ARG A 73 7.38 -1.85 -7.83
N GLU A 74 6.89 -1.70 -9.04
CA GLU A 74 5.52 -1.30 -9.34
C GLU A 74 4.78 -2.45 -10.00
N ARG A 75 3.48 -2.58 -9.72
CA ARG A 75 2.60 -3.43 -10.51
C ARG A 75 2.24 -2.71 -11.80
N SER A 76 2.07 -3.47 -12.88
CA SER A 76 1.59 -2.90 -14.13
C SER A 76 0.13 -2.45 -13.98
N PRO A 77 -0.31 -1.38 -14.68
CA PRO A 77 -1.69 -0.92 -14.64
C PRO A 77 -2.70 -2.02 -14.96
N GLU A 78 -2.38 -2.90 -15.91
CA GLU A 78 -3.21 -4.02 -16.34
C GLU A 78 -3.37 -5.03 -15.20
N LYS A 79 -2.28 -5.33 -14.48
CA LYS A 79 -2.36 -6.23 -13.33
C LYS A 79 -3.18 -5.62 -12.20
N VAL A 80 -3.03 -4.33 -11.93
CA VAL A 80 -3.84 -3.64 -10.91
C VAL A 80 -5.31 -3.67 -11.28
N TRP A 81 -5.65 -3.41 -12.54
CA TRP A 81 -7.01 -3.49 -13.05
C TRP A 81 -7.64 -4.87 -12.83
N GLN A 82 -6.95 -5.93 -13.25
CA GLN A 82 -7.40 -7.32 -13.09
C GLN A 82 -7.66 -7.66 -11.61
N LEU A 83 -6.80 -7.20 -10.70
CA LEU A 83 -6.95 -7.44 -9.27
C LEU A 83 -8.17 -6.73 -8.68
N PHE A 84 -8.47 -5.50 -9.11
CA PHE A 84 -9.67 -4.80 -8.69
C PHE A 84 -10.93 -5.44 -9.27
N GLU A 85 -10.93 -5.83 -10.55
CA GLU A 85 -12.05 -6.50 -11.19
C GLU A 85 -12.41 -7.81 -10.49
N GLN A 86 -11.43 -8.67 -10.27
CA GLN A 86 -11.64 -9.94 -9.57
C GLN A 86 -12.02 -9.72 -8.11
N GLY A 87 -11.29 -8.86 -7.40
CA GLY A 87 -11.50 -8.63 -5.98
C GLY A 87 -12.87 -8.05 -5.68
N LEU A 88 -13.31 -7.02 -6.42
CA LEU A 88 -14.62 -6.38 -6.20
C LEU A 88 -15.77 -7.32 -6.56
N ALA A 89 -15.64 -8.10 -7.64
CA ALA A 89 -16.65 -9.08 -8.03
C ALA A 89 -16.84 -10.18 -6.98
N GLN A 90 -15.76 -10.60 -6.31
CA GLN A 90 -15.81 -11.64 -5.29
C GLN A 90 -16.20 -11.12 -3.90
N SER A 91 -15.79 -9.90 -3.56
CA SER A 91 -15.95 -9.36 -2.20
C SER A 91 -17.23 -8.55 -2.00
N GLY A 92 -17.75 -7.93 -3.06
CA GLY A 92 -18.88 -6.99 -2.96
C GLY A 92 -18.56 -5.69 -2.20
N TYR A 93 -17.28 -5.32 -2.06
CA TYR A 93 -16.89 -4.08 -1.39
C TYR A 93 -17.34 -2.85 -2.19
N ASP A 94 -17.84 -1.83 -1.51
CA ASP A 94 -18.15 -0.50 -2.05
C ASP A 94 -16.97 0.48 -1.89
N GLU A 95 -15.88 0.04 -1.27
CA GLU A 95 -14.64 0.80 -1.11
C GLU A 95 -13.42 -0.01 -1.55
N ALA A 96 -12.51 0.66 -2.27
CA ALA A 96 -11.27 0.13 -2.79
C ALA A 96 -10.09 1.07 -2.50
N THR A 97 -8.89 0.53 -2.35
CA THR A 97 -7.70 1.33 -2.07
C THR A 97 -6.46 0.86 -2.83
N LEU A 98 -5.72 1.83 -3.37
CA LEU A 98 -4.42 1.60 -3.99
C LEU A 98 -3.35 1.66 -2.89
N LEU A 99 -3.03 0.51 -2.33
CA LEU A 99 -2.14 0.34 -1.19
C LEU A 99 -0.67 0.53 -1.62
N SER A 100 0.02 1.45 -0.98
CA SER A 100 1.47 1.60 -1.11
C SER A 100 2.08 2.39 0.05
N LEU A 101 3.40 2.52 0.06
CA LEU A 101 4.12 3.40 0.99
C LEU A 101 4.17 4.86 0.53
N SER A 102 3.88 5.13 -0.75
CA SER A 102 3.81 6.48 -1.33
C SER A 102 3.03 6.42 -2.63
N SER A 103 1.71 6.54 -2.56
CA SER A 103 0.86 6.24 -3.73
C SER A 103 1.06 7.29 -4.82
N GLY A 104 1.31 8.53 -4.45
CA GLY A 104 1.63 9.62 -5.38
C GLY A 104 2.93 9.44 -6.17
N ASP A 105 3.80 8.50 -5.77
CA ASP A 105 5.04 8.18 -6.50
C ASP A 105 4.86 7.05 -7.53
N TYR A 106 3.67 6.48 -7.65
CA TYR A 106 3.40 5.41 -8.63
C TYR A 106 3.38 5.97 -10.05
N GLY A 107 4.22 5.44 -10.93
CA GLY A 107 4.49 6.02 -12.24
C GLY A 107 3.26 6.20 -13.15
N CYS A 108 2.24 5.35 -12.99
CA CYS A 108 1.03 5.37 -13.81
C CYS A 108 -0.21 5.92 -13.08
N LEU A 109 -0.07 6.57 -11.92
CA LEU A 109 -1.21 6.94 -11.09
C LEU A 109 -2.19 7.89 -11.79
N ASP A 110 -1.67 8.90 -12.48
CA ASP A 110 -2.47 9.93 -13.17
C ASP A 110 -3.36 9.37 -14.28
N GLN A 111 -2.99 8.21 -14.85
CA GLN A 111 -3.77 7.52 -15.89
C GLN A 111 -4.68 6.46 -15.28
N LEU A 112 -4.15 5.69 -14.33
CA LEU A 112 -4.85 4.56 -13.74
C LEU A 112 -6.03 4.99 -12.86
N LEU A 113 -5.84 5.98 -11.97
CA LEU A 113 -6.88 6.37 -11.02
C LEU A 113 -8.16 6.86 -11.71
N PRO A 114 -8.12 7.79 -12.70
CA PRO A 114 -9.32 8.22 -13.40
C PRO A 114 -10.04 7.05 -14.09
N ALA A 115 -9.30 6.15 -14.74
CA ALA A 115 -9.87 5.01 -15.44
C ALA A 115 -10.57 4.03 -14.50
N LEU A 116 -9.99 3.76 -13.31
CA LEU A 116 -10.64 2.98 -12.27
C LEU A 116 -11.92 3.70 -11.77
N MET A 117 -11.83 4.99 -11.48
CA MET A 117 -12.99 5.73 -10.97
C MET A 117 -14.16 5.73 -11.96
N GLU A 118 -13.89 5.96 -13.24
CA GLU A 118 -14.91 5.95 -14.31
C GLU A 118 -15.56 4.57 -14.46
N ARG A 119 -14.77 3.49 -14.44
CA ARG A 119 -15.28 2.12 -14.65
C ARG A 119 -16.25 1.65 -13.56
N TRP A 120 -16.04 2.06 -12.32
CA TRP A 120 -16.86 1.60 -11.19
C TRP A 120 -17.81 2.68 -10.63
N GLU A 121 -17.90 3.85 -11.27
CA GLU A 121 -18.80 4.94 -10.87
C GLU A 121 -20.26 4.47 -10.76
N ALA A 122 -20.74 3.72 -11.76
CA ALA A 122 -22.10 3.18 -11.78
C ALA A 122 -22.37 2.16 -10.65
N GLN A 123 -21.34 1.44 -10.20
CA GLN A 123 -21.39 0.52 -9.07
C GLN A 123 -21.20 1.23 -7.72
N ARG A 124 -20.97 2.55 -7.72
CA ARG A 124 -20.73 3.38 -6.55
C ARG A 124 -19.53 2.92 -5.70
N VAL A 125 -18.52 2.33 -6.33
CA VAL A 125 -17.28 1.95 -5.63
C VAL A 125 -16.39 3.18 -5.46
N ALA A 126 -15.99 3.45 -4.22
CA ALA A 126 -15.10 4.54 -3.88
C ALA A 126 -13.63 4.10 -3.89
N PHE A 127 -12.76 4.81 -4.61
CA PHE A 127 -11.32 4.58 -4.59
C PHE A 127 -10.61 5.58 -3.66
N SER A 128 -9.63 5.08 -2.89
CA SER A 128 -8.84 5.89 -1.96
C SER A 128 -7.33 5.67 -2.09
N LEU A 129 -6.57 6.73 -1.80
CA LEU A 129 -5.11 6.77 -1.87
C LEU A 129 -4.51 7.04 -0.48
N PRO A 130 -4.20 5.99 0.31
CA PRO A 130 -3.48 6.16 1.56
C PRO A 130 -2.03 6.58 1.29
N SER A 131 -1.40 7.21 2.28
CA SER A 131 0.04 7.54 2.22
C SER A 131 0.42 8.56 1.14
N LEU A 132 -0.42 9.57 0.89
CA LEU A 132 -0.09 10.69 0.00
C LEU A 132 0.83 11.69 0.70
N ARG A 133 1.94 12.04 0.04
CA ARG A 133 2.80 13.14 0.50
C ARG A 133 2.26 14.45 -0.06
N VAL A 134 2.43 15.53 0.70
CA VAL A 134 1.97 16.87 0.31
C VAL A 134 2.56 17.28 -1.04
N ASP A 135 3.82 16.95 -1.30
CA ASP A 135 4.54 17.31 -2.52
C ASP A 135 4.12 16.49 -3.76
N THR A 136 3.42 15.37 -3.57
CA THR A 136 2.93 14.50 -4.65
C THR A 136 1.48 14.76 -5.06
N LEU A 137 0.79 15.66 -4.34
CA LEU A 137 -0.61 15.99 -4.63
C LEU A 137 -0.69 16.98 -5.80
N SER A 138 -1.06 16.48 -6.98
CA SER A 138 -1.38 17.35 -8.12
C SER A 138 -2.82 17.87 -8.02
N PRO A 139 -3.13 19.07 -8.56
CA PRO A 139 -4.51 19.57 -8.61
C PRO A 139 -5.47 18.59 -9.30
N LYS A 140 -5.02 17.94 -10.38
CA LYS A 140 -5.79 16.90 -11.08
C LYS A 140 -6.14 15.73 -10.15
N MET A 141 -5.19 15.29 -9.33
CA MET A 141 -5.41 14.20 -8.38
C MET A 141 -6.39 14.60 -7.27
N ILE A 142 -6.29 15.85 -6.79
CA ILE A 142 -7.23 16.42 -5.82
C ILE A 142 -8.65 16.45 -6.41
N ASP A 143 -8.81 16.94 -7.64
CA ASP A 143 -10.09 16.98 -8.33
C ASP A 143 -10.70 15.58 -8.45
N GLN A 144 -9.91 14.58 -8.89
CA GLN A 144 -10.39 13.20 -8.98
C GLN A 144 -10.79 12.65 -7.62
N ILE A 145 -9.93 12.76 -6.59
CA ILE A 145 -10.25 12.31 -5.23
C ILE A 145 -11.55 12.98 -4.74
N SER A 146 -11.72 14.28 -4.93
CA SER A 146 -12.90 15.03 -4.47
C SER A 146 -14.23 14.59 -5.05
N ARG A 147 -14.24 13.89 -6.20
CA ARG A 147 -15.46 13.33 -6.81
C ARG A 147 -16.05 12.18 -6.00
N VAL A 148 -15.30 11.59 -5.06
CA VAL A 148 -15.72 10.42 -4.29
C VAL A 148 -16.25 10.83 -2.92
N ARG A 149 -17.46 10.38 -2.54
CA ARG A 149 -18.19 10.83 -1.33
C ARG A 149 -17.51 10.58 0.04
N LYS A 150 -16.48 9.73 0.11
CA LYS A 150 -15.82 9.32 1.37
C LYS A 150 -14.29 9.44 1.30
N THR A 151 -13.78 10.64 1.05
CA THR A 151 -12.33 10.85 0.98
C THR A 151 -11.78 11.47 2.25
N GLY A 152 -11.09 10.65 3.03
CA GLY A 152 -10.08 11.11 3.97
C GLY A 152 -8.70 10.87 3.37
N PHE A 153 -7.81 11.86 3.43
CA PHE A 153 -6.39 11.68 3.12
C PHE A 153 -5.59 11.88 4.40
N THR A 154 -4.54 11.07 4.57
CA THR A 154 -3.62 11.19 5.70
C THR A 154 -2.40 11.97 5.24
N LEU A 155 -2.23 13.18 5.77
CA LEU A 155 -1.00 13.93 5.60
C LEU A 155 0.01 13.53 6.68
N ALA A 156 1.23 13.27 6.25
CA ALA A 156 2.37 13.10 7.13
C ALA A 156 3.29 14.32 6.93
N PRO A 157 3.36 15.25 7.91
CA PRO A 157 4.32 16.36 7.91
C PRO A 157 5.65 15.99 8.60
N GLU A 158 5.65 14.93 9.43
CA GLU A 158 6.75 14.29 10.19
C GLU A 158 7.54 15.17 11.17
N ALA A 159 7.85 16.42 10.83
CA ALA A 159 8.52 17.35 11.71
C ALA A 159 7.98 18.78 11.52
N GLY A 160 7.87 19.51 12.64
CA GLY A 160 7.30 20.85 12.68
C GLY A 160 8.19 21.97 12.10
N THR A 161 9.48 21.72 11.87
CA THR A 161 10.41 22.73 11.33
C THR A 161 11.14 22.19 10.09
N GLN A 162 11.48 23.08 9.16
CA GLN A 162 12.19 22.70 7.93
C GLN A 162 13.54 22.04 8.24
N ARG A 163 14.31 22.62 9.18
CA ARG A 163 15.58 22.06 9.64
C ARG A 163 15.46 20.59 10.04
N LEU A 164 14.41 20.21 10.77
CA LEU A 164 14.20 18.82 11.18
C LEU A 164 13.78 17.93 10.01
N ARG A 165 12.95 18.43 9.08
CA ARG A 165 12.56 17.73 7.86
C ARG A 165 13.79 17.40 6.98
N ASP A 166 14.71 18.34 6.83
CA ASP A 166 15.98 18.14 6.10
C ASP A 166 16.85 17.06 6.76
N VAL A 167 16.94 17.05 8.09
CA VAL A 167 17.68 16.04 8.87
C VAL A 167 17.10 14.65 8.66
N ILE A 168 15.77 14.51 8.49
CA ILE A 168 15.13 13.21 8.28
C ILE A 168 14.92 12.83 6.81
N ASN A 169 15.36 13.69 5.88
CA ASN A 169 15.15 13.56 4.44
C ASN A 169 13.65 13.47 4.08
N LYS A 170 12.88 14.48 4.49
CA LYS A 170 11.42 14.54 4.28
C LYS A 170 10.97 15.82 3.60
#